data_AF-A0A8S2SIS0-F1
#
_entry.id   AF-A0A8S2SIS0-F1
#
_cell.length_a   1.000
_cell.length_b   1.000
_cell.length_c   1.000
_cell.angle_alpha   90.00
_cell.angle_beta   90.00
_cell.angle_gamma   90.00
#
_symmetry.space_group_name_H-M   'P 1'
#
loop_
_entity.id
_entity.type
_entity.pdbx_description
1 polymer ?
#
loop_
_entity_poly.entity_id
_entity_poly.type
_entity_poly.pdbx_seq_one_letter_code
_entity_poly.pdbx_strand_id
1 'polypeptide(L)'
;MKIFLFSLEFRAVYHNDYHGADVLQTVHCLLIKSNLLNVFTHTEITALLFAAAIHDFEHPGLNNNYLVKTKSDLALIYNDFSVL
;
A
#
# COMPACT_ATOMS: atom_id res chain seq x y z
N MET A 1 13.25 -0.87 15.43
CA MET A 1 11.86 -0.36 15.35
C MET A 1 11.89 1.14 15.03
N LYS A 2 12.20 1.48 13.78
CA LYS A 2 12.19 2.85 13.23
C LYS A 2 11.03 2.93 12.23
N ILE A 3 9.80 2.78 12.69
CA ILE A 3 8.62 2.76 11.78
C ILE A 3 7.94 4.13 11.67
N PHE A 4 8.31 5.13 12.49
CA PHE A 4 7.48 6.36 12.59
C PHE A 4 8.22 7.70 12.48
N LEU A 5 9.53 7.71 12.25
CA LEU A 5 10.32 8.95 12.22
C LEU A 5 11.30 8.94 11.07
N PHE A 6 10.81 9.12 9.84
CA PHE A 6 11.61 9.69 8.77
C PHE A 6 10.73 10.52 7.83
N SER A 7 11.22 11.74 7.56
CA SER A 7 10.75 12.71 6.57
C SER A 7 9.47 13.50 6.88
N LEU A 8 9.68 14.75 7.30
CA LEU A 8 8.71 15.86 7.27
C LEU A 8 8.54 16.46 5.85
N GLU A 9 9.03 15.80 4.80
CA GLU A 9 8.87 16.27 3.43
C GLU A 9 7.68 15.55 2.78
N PHE A 10 6.56 16.28 2.67
CA PHE A 10 5.35 15.94 1.92
C PHE A 10 4.76 14.54 2.18
N ARG A 11 4.21 14.34 3.38
CA ARG A 11 3.30 13.22 3.63
C ARG A 11 2.11 13.31 2.66
N ALA A 12 1.84 12.26 1.89
CA ALA A 12 0.70 12.22 0.98
C ALA A 12 -0.61 12.48 1.76
N VAL A 13 -1.44 13.40 1.26
CA VAL A 13 -2.68 13.80 1.96
C VAL A 13 -3.66 12.63 2.09
N TYR A 14 -3.68 11.73 1.09
CA TYR A 14 -4.57 10.57 1.06
C TYR A 14 -3.85 9.24 1.28
N HIS A 15 -2.89 8.87 0.41
CA HIS A 15 -2.11 7.61 0.48
C HIS A 15 -1.10 7.61 1.64
N ASN A 16 -1.60 7.68 2.86
CA ASN A 16 -0.85 7.66 4.12
C ASN A 16 -1.24 6.45 4.98
N ASP A 17 -0.72 6.39 6.19
CA ASP A 17 -0.98 5.32 7.15
C ASP A 17 -2.45 5.15 7.52
N TYR A 18 -3.26 6.22 7.50
CA TYR A 18 -4.70 6.11 7.72
C TYR A 18 -5.41 5.37 6.57
N HIS A 19 -5.04 5.66 5.32
CA HIS A 19 -5.56 4.92 4.17
C HIS A 19 -5.14 3.45 4.20
N GLY A 20 -3.87 3.17 4.51
CA GLY A 20 -3.41 1.80 4.71
C GLY A 20 -4.19 1.04 5.80
N ALA A 21 -4.48 1.70 6.92
CA ALA A 21 -5.29 1.12 8.01
C ALA A 21 -6.76 0.89 7.60
N ASP A 22 -7.35 1.82 6.84
CA ASP A 22 -8.73 1.71 6.33
C ASP A 22 -8.88 0.53 5.36
N VAL A 23 -7.94 0.38 4.41
CA VAL A 23 -7.92 -0.75 3.47
C VAL A 23 -7.71 -2.08 4.21
N LEU A 24 -6.79 -2.14 5.17
CA LEU A 24 -6.59 -3.32 6.02
C LEU A 24 -7.89 -3.72 6.76
N GLN A 25 -8.55 -2.74 7.39
CA GLN A 25 -9.81 -2.97 8.12
C GLN A 25 -10.91 -3.44 7.16
N THR A 26 -11.00 -2.83 5.97
CA THR A 26 -11.98 -3.20 4.94
C THR A 26 -11.75 -4.63 4.46
N VAL A 27 -10.51 -5.03 4.17
CA VAL A 27 -10.17 -6.41 3.78
C VAL A 27 -10.52 -7.41 4.89
N HIS A 28 -10.19 -7.10 6.13
CA HIS A 28 -10.59 -7.92 7.28
C HIS A 28 -12.13 -8.02 7.41
N CYS A 29 -12.85 -6.93 7.19
CA CYS A 29 -14.31 -6.91 7.20
C CYS A 29 -14.89 -7.78 6.08
N LEU A 30 -14.35 -7.70 4.86
CA LEU A 30 -14.75 -8.54 3.73
C LEU A 30 -14.52 -10.02 4.03
N LEU A 31 -13.37 -10.38 4.62
CA LEU A 31 -13.08 -11.77 5.00
C LEU A 31 -14.16 -12.35 5.94
N ILE A 32 -14.60 -11.56 6.93
CA ILE A 32 -15.61 -11.98 7.90
C ILE A 32 -17.02 -11.94 7.30
N LYS A 33 -17.43 -10.79 6.73
CA LYS A 33 -18.80 -10.53 6.29
C LYS A 33 -19.20 -11.32 5.06
N SER A 34 -18.24 -11.69 4.22
CA SER A 34 -18.44 -12.56 3.07
C SER A 34 -18.15 -14.03 3.36
N ASN A 35 -17.92 -14.40 4.63
CA ASN A 35 -17.65 -15.78 5.07
C ASN A 35 -16.46 -16.45 4.33
N LEU A 36 -15.41 -15.68 4.06
CA LEU A 36 -14.23 -16.14 3.30
C LEU A 36 -13.13 -16.75 4.18
N LEU A 37 -13.26 -16.65 5.52
CA LEU A 37 -12.27 -17.20 6.46
C LEU A 37 -12.06 -18.72 6.32
N ASN A 38 -13.07 -19.45 5.83
CA ASN A 38 -12.98 -20.90 5.59
C ASN A 38 -12.66 -21.25 4.12
N VAL A 39 -12.59 -20.25 3.24
CA VAL A 39 -12.23 -20.41 1.84
C VAL A 39 -10.72 -20.36 1.67
N PHE A 40 -10.06 -19.47 2.42
CA PHE A 40 -8.62 -19.27 2.39
C PHE A 40 -7.92 -20.01 3.54
N THR A 41 -6.69 -20.42 3.29
CA THR A 41 -5.77 -20.90 4.31
C THR A 41 -5.34 -19.77 5.26
N HIS A 42 -4.84 -20.12 6.45
CA HIS A 42 -4.28 -19.13 7.36
C HIS A 42 -3.16 -18.30 6.72
N THR A 43 -2.31 -18.92 5.89
CA THR A 43 -1.23 -18.22 5.17
C THR A 43 -1.78 -17.21 4.17
N GLU A 44 -2.81 -17.57 3.40
CA GLU A 44 -3.45 -16.64 2.45
C GLU A 44 -4.15 -15.49 3.17
N ILE A 45 -4.81 -15.75 4.31
CA ILE A 45 -5.41 -14.69 5.14
C ILE A 45 -4.33 -13.74 5.65
N THR A 46 -3.22 -14.26 6.18
CA THR A 46 -2.10 -13.42 6.61
C THR A 46 -1.50 -12.63 5.45
N ALA A 47 -1.33 -13.25 4.27
CA ALA A 47 -0.82 -12.57 3.09
C ALA A 47 -1.77 -11.46 2.60
N LEU A 48 -3.08 -11.67 2.61
CA LEU A 48 -4.09 -10.67 2.25
C LEU A 48 -4.04 -9.46 3.20
N LEU A 49 -4.01 -9.71 4.51
CA LEU A 49 -3.94 -8.64 5.50
C LEU A 49 -2.59 -7.90 5.42
N PHE A 50 -1.50 -8.64 5.25
CA PHE A 50 -0.17 -8.03 5.09
C PHE A 50 -0.09 -7.16 3.84
N ALA A 51 -0.53 -7.69 2.68
CA ALA A 51 -0.57 -6.95 1.43
C ALA A 51 -1.42 -5.68 1.55
N ALA A 52 -2.61 -5.76 2.15
CA ALA A 52 -3.46 -4.59 2.38
C ALA A 52 -2.76 -3.51 3.22
N ALA A 53 -2.03 -3.91 4.26
CA ALA A 53 -1.32 -2.99 5.14
C ALA A 53 -0.14 -2.27 4.46
N ILE A 54 0.51 -2.91 3.48
CA ILE A 54 1.71 -2.37 2.82
C ILE A 54 1.49 -1.84 1.40
N HIS A 55 0.27 -1.95 0.85
CA HIS A 55 0.04 -1.72 -0.58
C HIS A 55 0.43 -0.32 -1.07
N ASP A 56 0.39 0.69 -0.19
CA ASP A 56 0.76 2.09 -0.46
C ASP A 56 1.93 2.55 0.43
N PHE A 57 2.77 1.62 0.91
CA PHE A 57 3.95 1.97 1.71
C PHE A 57 4.87 2.92 0.92
N GLU A 58 5.27 4.03 1.55
CA GLU A 58 6.11 5.09 0.95
C GLU A 58 5.53 5.77 -0.30
N HIS A 59 4.20 5.73 -0.51
CA HIS A 59 3.55 6.42 -1.62
C HIS A 59 3.81 7.95 -1.57
N PRO A 60 4.36 8.58 -2.63
CA PRO A 60 4.84 9.98 -2.61
C PRO A 60 3.72 11.02 -2.80
N GLY A 61 2.46 10.58 -2.91
CA GLY A 61 1.31 11.45 -3.18
C GLY A 61 1.24 11.95 -4.63
N LEU A 62 1.99 11.31 -5.53
CA LEU A 62 2.04 11.57 -6.97
C LEU A 62 1.61 10.30 -7.70
N ASN A 63 1.19 10.40 -8.96
CA ASN A 63 0.82 9.22 -9.75
C ASN A 63 1.98 8.71 -10.63
N ASN A 64 1.89 7.46 -11.10
CA ASN A 64 2.90 6.84 -11.97
C ASN A 64 3.26 7.69 -13.19
N ASN A 65 2.27 8.29 -13.86
CA ASN A 65 2.51 9.14 -15.03
C ASN A 65 3.35 10.37 -14.71
N TYR A 66 3.18 10.96 -13.52
CA TYR A 66 4.02 12.07 -13.07
C TYR A 66 5.46 11.60 -12.91
N LEU A 67 5.68 10.49 -12.20
CA LEU A 67 7.01 9.92 -11.93
C LEU A 67 7.76 9.55 -13.22
N VAL A 68 7.08 8.95 -14.19
CA VAL A 68 7.63 8.64 -15.52
C VAL A 68 8.02 9.91 -16.26
N LYS A 69 7.12 10.92 -16.31
CA LYS A 69 7.37 12.17 -17.03
C LYS A 69 8.49 13.00 -16.41
N THR A 70 8.65 12.94 -15.09
CA THR A 70 9.73 13.64 -14.37
C THR A 70 11.02 12.81 -14.27
N LYS A 71 11.02 11.57 -14.78
CA LYS A 71 12.16 10.64 -14.75
C LYS A 71 12.66 10.41 -13.32
N SER A 72 11.75 10.12 -12.40
CA SER A 72 12.11 9.79 -11.02
C SER A 72 12.97 8.52 -10.95
N ASP A 73 13.74 8.37 -9.89
CA ASP A 73 14.57 7.17 -9.66
C ASP A 73 13.72 5.88 -9.64
N LEU A 74 12.52 5.93 -9.05
CA LEU A 74 11.59 4.79 -9.05
C LEU A 74 11.14 4.43 -10.47
N ALA A 75 10.84 5.41 -11.32
CA ALA A 75 10.43 5.15 -12.70
C ALA A 75 11.56 4.49 -13.49
N LEU A 76 12.81 4.90 -13.26
CA LEU A 76 13.99 4.28 -13.85
C LEU A 76 14.21 2.83 -13.36
N ILE A 77 14.08 2.58 -12.05
CA ILE A 77 14.25 1.24 -11.47
C ILE A 77 13.20 0.26 -12.00
N TYR A 78 11.94 0.70 -12.05
CA TYR A 78 10.81 -0.13 -12.47
C TYR A 78 10.51 -0.07 -13.97
N ASN A 79 11.37 0.61 -14.75
CA ASN A 79 11.24 0.74 -16.21
C ASN A 79 9.86 1.24 -16.64
N ASP A 80 9.33 2.23 -15.93
CA ASP A 80 8.01 2.83 -16.15
C ASP A 80 6.78 1.89 -15.95
N PHE A 81 6.97 0.65 -15.47
CA PHE A 81 5.90 -0.32 -15.22
C PHE A 81 5.57 -0.43 -13.73
N SER A 82 4.31 -0.16 -13.35
CA SER A 82 3.83 -0.26 -11.96
C SER A 82 4.82 0.33 -10.96
N VAL A 83 5.16 1.61 -11.19
CA VAL A 83 6.26 2.31 -10.50
C VAL A 83 6.05 2.44 -8.99
N LEU A 84 4.79 2.56 -8.57
CA LEU A 84 4.33 2.58 -7.19
C LEU A 84 3.66 1.26 -6.82
#